data_AF-A0A6N6KJJ4-F1
#
_entry.id   AF-A0A6N6KJJ4-F1
#
_cell.length_a   1.000
_cell.length_b   1.000
_cell.length_c   1.000
_cell.angle_alpha   90.00
_cell.angle_beta   90.00
_cell.angle_gamma   90.00
#
_symmetry.space_group_name_H-M   'P 1'
#
loop_
_entity.id
_entity.type
_entity.pdbx_description
1 polymer ?
#
loop_
_entity_poly.entity_id
_entity_poly.type
_entity_poly.pdbx_seq_one_letter_code
_entity_poly.pdbx_strand_id
1 'polypeptide(L)'
;MRTFLTVLTLLLLFSNVNAQRFAYETETDTFFFRFVFSEEETEPYQGYFLHGNLIPETFAEGQVFPLYSEYVVEPFKAHGTATVNAIDQGTSGLSIRLSNSQDGKRIFKQLEGIVALPIKVKAKDYRSLFYYMVKNGIYLFDIVNGQPFYAQEKILEDDNPHSELAILEAMLKESKFVAEAMVEQGMESPIIEGGRFEGMDLFSAMQQSDVWDIRSFLRYVKLRPRKYQGINWPFAEVYATWIDAGAPSTTEDVEELLLANLGNYEKFRKYLSSYNKKDYPKLAEIIRQQATDLRSEDGKQEEAMAFAKVSLKVSEAAENTSGIAWSYLEIAGIEHKKRAFGKAIQSYKKSIEYFEISSDRAGLLVAYNDIGNCLNERGMENDYNEAVGYLTKAEQLKGFLGKGESAFATIALIYRNLGDSYVGQGKYKKAVEIYDTGLTYTTADTPLCLKRRSILYMQLANAYEKLNKKEEAEEYTRKGVMTYKHYEELLAKDTKT
;
A
#
# COMPACT_ATOMS: atom_id res chain seq x y z
N MET A 1 61.71 -1.45 -30.58
CA MET A 1 60.66 -2.48 -30.73
C MET A 1 60.08 -2.95 -29.40
N ARG A 2 60.88 -3.31 -28.38
CA ARG A 2 60.37 -3.78 -27.08
C ARG A 2 59.55 -2.75 -26.29
N THR A 3 59.92 -1.46 -26.31
CA THR A 3 59.19 -0.36 -25.65
C THR A 3 57.88 0.02 -26.35
N PHE A 4 57.80 -0.14 -27.67
CA PHE A 4 56.56 0.11 -28.43
C PHE A 4 55.52 -1.01 -28.19
N LEU A 5 55.98 -2.26 -28.08
CA LEU A 5 55.09 -3.38 -27.72
C LEU A 5 54.54 -3.23 -26.30
N THR A 6 55.32 -2.76 -25.32
CA THR A 6 54.83 -2.62 -23.93
C THR A 6 53.76 -1.54 -23.81
N VAL A 7 53.93 -0.41 -24.51
CA VAL A 7 52.94 0.68 -24.53
C VAL A 7 51.65 0.26 -25.26
N LEU A 8 51.75 -0.49 -26.35
CA LEU A 8 50.57 -1.01 -27.06
C LEU A 8 49.83 -2.10 -26.26
N THR A 9 50.56 -2.92 -25.51
CA THR A 9 49.95 -3.95 -24.63
C THR A 9 49.27 -3.31 -23.41
N LEU A 10 49.85 -2.25 -22.85
CA LEU A 10 49.23 -1.44 -21.79
C LEU A 10 48.00 -0.67 -22.30
N LEU A 11 48.05 -0.09 -23.51
CA LEU A 11 46.88 0.56 -24.13
C LEU A 11 45.77 -0.44 -24.45
N LEU A 12 46.11 -1.67 -24.89
CA LEU A 12 45.14 -2.75 -25.12
C LEU A 12 44.57 -3.33 -23.81
N LEU A 13 45.36 -3.35 -22.73
CA LEU A 13 44.89 -3.71 -21.39
C LEU A 13 44.01 -2.59 -20.79
N PHE A 14 44.32 -1.32 -20.99
CA PHE A 14 43.46 -0.20 -20.58
C PHE A 14 42.18 -0.09 -21.43
N SER A 15 42.23 -0.44 -22.73
CA SER A 15 41.02 -0.50 -23.57
C SER A 15 40.15 -1.71 -23.24
N ASN A 16 40.74 -2.87 -22.86
CA ASN A 16 39.98 -4.04 -22.44
C ASN A 16 39.48 -3.98 -20.99
N VAL A 17 40.19 -3.31 -20.08
CA VAL A 17 39.72 -3.11 -18.69
C VAL A 17 38.60 -2.07 -18.62
N ASN A 18 38.58 -1.09 -19.53
CA ASN A 18 37.43 -0.18 -19.69
C ASN A 18 36.28 -0.75 -20.54
N ALA A 19 36.46 -1.90 -21.19
CA ALA A 19 35.40 -2.59 -21.94
C ALA A 19 34.59 -3.57 -21.07
N GLN A 20 35.04 -3.88 -19.84
CA GLN A 20 34.13 -4.22 -18.74
C GLN A 20 33.51 -2.92 -18.20
N ARG A 21 32.79 -2.20 -19.07
CA ARG A 21 31.82 -1.19 -18.64
C ARG A 21 30.84 -1.93 -17.74
N PHE A 22 30.72 -1.48 -16.50
CA PHE A 22 29.64 -1.77 -15.55
C PHE A 22 28.43 -2.35 -16.28
N ALA A 23 28.27 -3.67 -16.22
CA ALA A 23 27.00 -4.27 -16.59
C ALA A 23 26.01 -3.73 -15.56
N TYR A 24 25.23 -2.71 -15.94
CA TYR A 24 24.18 -2.19 -15.08
C TYR A 24 23.31 -3.38 -14.71
N GLU A 25 22.98 -3.51 -13.41
CA GLU A 25 21.94 -4.43 -13.02
C GLU A 25 20.67 -4.05 -13.78
N THR A 26 19.98 -5.06 -14.28
CA THR A 26 18.77 -4.88 -15.09
C THR A 26 17.65 -5.67 -14.44
N GLU A 27 16.46 -5.09 -14.45
CA GLU A 27 15.22 -5.73 -14.01
C GLU A 27 14.22 -5.79 -15.16
N THR A 28 13.27 -6.72 -15.07
CA THR A 28 12.16 -6.81 -16.03
C THR A 28 10.92 -6.24 -15.36
N ASP A 29 10.30 -5.25 -16.00
CA ASP A 29 9.07 -4.65 -15.51
C ASP A 29 7.99 -4.66 -16.61
N THR A 30 6.72 -4.58 -16.24
CA THR A 30 5.59 -4.66 -17.19
C THR A 30 5.11 -3.27 -17.58
N PHE A 31 5.23 -2.94 -18.87
CA PHE A 31 4.82 -1.68 -19.46
C PHE A 31 3.50 -1.84 -20.22
N PHE A 32 2.63 -0.85 -20.15
CA PHE A 32 1.33 -0.85 -20.78
C PHE A 32 1.31 0.16 -21.92
N PHE A 33 0.88 -0.29 -23.10
CA PHE A 33 0.80 0.57 -24.29
C PHE A 33 -0.56 0.43 -24.94
N ARG A 34 -1.06 1.53 -25.49
CA ARG A 34 -2.25 1.47 -26.37
C ARG A 34 -1.81 1.10 -27.77
N PHE A 35 -2.47 0.07 -28.30
CA PHE A 35 -2.19 -0.45 -29.63
C PHE A 35 -3.31 -0.03 -30.58
N VAL A 36 -2.96 0.72 -31.62
CA VAL A 36 -3.90 1.15 -32.67
C VAL A 36 -3.76 0.22 -33.85
N PHE A 37 -4.86 -0.44 -34.21
CA PHE A 37 -4.92 -1.30 -35.39
C PHE A 37 -5.03 -0.47 -36.68
N SER A 38 -4.38 -0.93 -37.75
CA SER A 38 -4.58 -0.38 -39.10
C SER A 38 -6.02 -0.61 -39.57
N GLU A 39 -6.56 0.30 -40.37
CA GLU A 39 -7.93 0.21 -40.89
C GLU A 39 -8.19 -1.05 -41.76
N GLU A 40 -7.14 -1.63 -42.33
CA GLU A 40 -7.22 -2.86 -43.13
C GLU A 40 -7.27 -4.12 -42.23
N GLU A 41 -8.40 -4.82 -42.26
CA GLU A 41 -8.64 -6.09 -41.54
C GLU A 41 -7.92 -7.27 -42.21
N THR A 42 -6.59 -7.24 -42.25
CA THR A 42 -5.79 -8.35 -42.77
C THR A 42 -5.01 -9.03 -41.64
N GLU A 43 -5.06 -10.37 -41.59
CA GLU A 43 -4.14 -11.12 -40.74
C GLU A 43 -2.80 -11.28 -41.46
N PRO A 44 -1.65 -11.00 -40.80
CA PRO A 44 -1.51 -10.56 -39.42
C PRO A 44 -1.91 -9.09 -39.19
N TYR A 45 -2.58 -8.81 -38.07
CA TYR A 45 -2.99 -7.47 -37.71
C TYR A 45 -1.77 -6.56 -37.60
N GLN A 46 -1.83 -5.41 -38.27
CA GLN A 46 -0.81 -4.38 -38.19
C GLN A 46 -1.30 -3.28 -37.25
N GLY A 47 -0.37 -2.71 -36.52
CA GLY A 47 -0.65 -1.56 -35.69
C GLY A 47 0.61 -0.89 -35.21
N TYR A 48 0.42 0.22 -34.53
CA TYR A 48 1.50 1.00 -33.95
C TYR A 48 1.14 1.34 -32.51
N PHE A 49 2.18 1.51 -31.71
CA PHE A 49 2.02 2.03 -30.38
C PHE A 49 1.76 3.53 -30.47
N LEU A 50 0.70 3.99 -29.81
CA LEU A 50 0.48 5.41 -29.61
C LEU A 50 1.50 5.92 -28.59
N HIS A 51 2.36 6.82 -29.05
CA HIS A 51 3.30 7.60 -28.24
C HIS A 51 4.32 6.76 -27.43
N GLY A 52 5.54 6.68 -27.94
CA GLY A 52 6.69 6.01 -27.34
C GLY A 52 7.48 5.31 -28.44
N ASN A 53 8.79 5.55 -28.54
CA ASN A 53 9.57 4.72 -29.43
C ASN A 53 9.69 3.33 -28.81
N LEU A 54 9.51 2.30 -29.63
CA LEU A 54 9.88 0.96 -29.21
C LEU A 54 11.37 0.98 -28.94
N ILE A 55 11.79 0.68 -27.71
CA ILE A 55 13.20 0.40 -27.45
C ILE A 55 13.54 -0.86 -28.27
N PRO A 56 14.35 -0.75 -29.34
CA PRO A 56 14.46 -1.81 -30.36
C PRO A 56 14.99 -3.13 -29.80
N GLU A 57 15.72 -3.08 -28.68
CA GLU A 57 16.36 -4.22 -28.00
C GLU A 57 15.39 -5.05 -27.15
N THR A 58 14.12 -4.63 -27.05
CA THR A 58 13.14 -5.22 -26.12
C THR A 58 12.22 -6.25 -26.75
N PHE A 59 12.13 -6.25 -28.08
CA PHE A 59 11.18 -7.07 -28.82
C PHE A 59 11.92 -8.10 -29.66
N ALA A 60 11.50 -9.35 -29.56
CA ALA A 60 11.91 -10.41 -30.45
C ALA A 60 10.70 -10.87 -31.26
N GLU A 61 10.90 -11.11 -32.56
CA GLU A 61 9.91 -11.85 -33.36
C GLU A 61 9.59 -13.18 -32.67
N GLY A 62 8.32 -13.50 -32.54
CA GLY A 62 7.80 -14.66 -31.80
C GLY A 62 7.49 -14.42 -30.32
N GLN A 63 7.78 -13.25 -29.76
CA GLN A 63 7.44 -12.93 -28.36
C GLN A 63 5.92 -12.85 -28.17
N VAL A 64 5.40 -13.54 -27.15
CA VAL A 64 3.98 -13.60 -26.81
C VAL A 64 3.68 -12.73 -25.59
N PHE A 65 2.59 -11.97 -25.63
CA PHE A 65 2.18 -11.11 -24.52
C PHE A 65 0.65 -11.09 -24.32
N PRO A 66 0.17 -10.82 -23.10
CA PRO A 66 -1.25 -10.77 -22.79
C PRO A 66 -1.93 -9.52 -23.36
N LEU A 67 -3.19 -9.69 -23.75
CA LEU A 67 -4.07 -8.61 -24.22
C LEU A 67 -5.18 -8.34 -23.22
N TYR A 68 -5.46 -7.05 -22.99
CA TYR A 68 -6.52 -6.60 -22.09
C TYR A 68 -7.51 -5.70 -22.83
N SER A 69 -8.78 -5.79 -22.44
CA SER A 69 -9.85 -4.91 -22.94
C SER A 69 -10.03 -3.72 -22.00
N GLU A 70 -10.20 -2.51 -22.56
CA GLU A 70 -10.59 -1.32 -21.80
C GLU A 70 -12.09 -1.33 -21.40
N TYR A 71 -12.91 -2.16 -22.07
CA TYR A 71 -14.38 -2.13 -21.94
C TYR A 71 -14.98 -3.21 -21.02
N VAL A 72 -14.19 -4.19 -20.56
CA VAL A 72 -14.69 -5.28 -19.71
C VAL A 72 -14.36 -5.04 -18.23
N VAL A 73 -15.37 -5.22 -17.38
CA VAL A 73 -15.40 -4.80 -15.98
C VAL A 73 -14.48 -5.62 -15.05
N GLU A 74 -13.85 -6.70 -15.52
CA GLU A 74 -12.96 -7.55 -14.71
C GLU A 74 -11.47 -7.17 -14.87
N PRO A 75 -10.82 -6.59 -13.85
CA PRO A 75 -9.43 -6.20 -13.93
C PRO A 75 -8.49 -7.42 -13.99
N PHE A 76 -7.54 -7.40 -14.92
CA PHE A 76 -6.41 -8.36 -15.01
C PHE A 76 -6.70 -9.75 -15.56
N LYS A 77 -7.92 -10.04 -16.03
CA LYS A 77 -8.13 -11.23 -16.84
C LYS A 77 -7.64 -10.96 -18.26
N ALA A 78 -6.56 -11.62 -18.66
CA ALA A 78 -6.12 -11.57 -20.05
C ALA A 78 -7.23 -12.15 -20.95
N HIS A 79 -7.64 -11.40 -21.97
CA HIS A 79 -8.69 -11.81 -22.91
C HIS A 79 -8.13 -12.55 -24.13
N GLY A 80 -6.81 -12.63 -24.24
CA GLY A 80 -6.11 -13.32 -25.32
C GLY A 80 -4.62 -13.01 -25.26
N THR A 81 -3.89 -13.47 -26.27
CA THR A 81 -2.48 -13.15 -26.43
C THR A 81 -2.20 -12.62 -27.84
N ALA A 82 -1.13 -11.85 -27.94
CA ALA A 82 -0.58 -11.40 -29.21
C ALA A 82 0.88 -11.83 -29.30
N THR A 83 1.28 -12.20 -30.50
CA THR A 83 2.65 -12.60 -30.83
C THR A 83 3.26 -11.58 -31.77
N VAL A 84 4.44 -11.05 -31.47
CA VAL A 84 5.20 -10.17 -32.38
C VAL A 84 5.55 -10.97 -33.63
N ASN A 85 5.12 -10.51 -34.80
CA ASN A 85 5.56 -11.09 -36.08
C ASN A 85 6.73 -10.32 -36.68
N ALA A 86 6.71 -8.98 -36.58
CA ALA A 86 7.73 -8.10 -37.14
C ALA A 86 7.73 -6.75 -36.41
N ILE A 87 8.90 -6.08 -36.39
CA ILE A 87 9.12 -4.78 -35.76
C ILE A 87 9.61 -3.80 -36.84
N ASP A 88 8.91 -2.67 -37.00
CA ASP A 88 9.38 -1.58 -37.86
C ASP A 88 10.17 -0.56 -37.03
N GLN A 89 11.49 -0.57 -37.19
CA GLN A 89 12.41 0.32 -36.48
C GLN A 89 12.27 1.79 -36.87
N GLY A 90 11.63 2.11 -38.01
CA GLY A 90 11.47 3.48 -38.48
C GLY A 90 10.22 4.20 -37.95
N THR A 91 9.19 3.46 -37.58
CA THR A 91 7.89 4.01 -37.14
C THR A 91 7.49 3.58 -35.73
N SER A 92 8.30 2.74 -35.06
CA SER A 92 7.91 2.04 -33.83
C SER A 92 6.64 1.20 -34.01
N GLY A 93 6.36 0.79 -35.25
CA GLY A 93 5.25 -0.09 -35.62
C GLY A 93 5.54 -1.55 -35.26
N LEU A 94 4.50 -2.29 -34.92
CA LEU A 94 4.60 -3.71 -34.57
C LEU A 94 3.51 -4.48 -35.33
N SER A 95 3.90 -5.49 -36.10
CA SER A 95 2.93 -6.45 -36.66
C SER A 95 2.73 -7.57 -35.65
N ILE A 96 1.47 -7.88 -35.34
CA ILE A 96 1.14 -8.92 -34.35
C ILE A 96 0.16 -9.94 -34.90
N ARG A 97 0.35 -11.20 -34.52
CA ARG A 97 -0.64 -12.25 -34.72
C ARG A 97 -1.38 -12.45 -33.41
N LEU A 98 -2.70 -12.31 -33.45
CA LEU A 98 -3.55 -12.56 -32.30
C LEU A 98 -3.80 -14.07 -32.18
N SER A 99 -3.71 -14.63 -30.98
CA SER A 99 -4.10 -16.02 -30.70
C SER A 99 -5.30 -16.06 -29.76
N ASN A 100 -6.35 -16.77 -30.21
CA ASN A 100 -7.70 -16.87 -29.67
C ASN A 100 -7.78 -16.99 -28.14
N SER A 101 -8.73 -16.27 -27.53
CA SER A 101 -9.59 -16.87 -26.51
C SER A 101 -10.99 -17.04 -27.10
N GLN A 102 -11.69 -18.07 -26.63
CA GLN A 102 -12.85 -18.71 -27.27
C GLN A 102 -13.94 -17.70 -27.72
N ASP A 103 -14.55 -17.95 -28.88
CA ASP A 103 -15.72 -17.26 -29.47
C ASP A 103 -15.48 -16.19 -30.56
N GLY A 104 -14.38 -16.27 -31.30
CA GLY A 104 -14.34 -16.30 -32.79
C GLY A 104 -15.09 -15.29 -33.68
N LYS A 105 -15.91 -14.34 -33.21
CA LYS A 105 -16.53 -13.30 -34.06
C LYS A 105 -16.75 -11.98 -33.30
N ARG A 106 -16.27 -10.90 -33.91
CA ARG A 106 -16.62 -9.47 -33.71
C ARG A 106 -16.14 -8.72 -32.46
N ILE A 107 -15.37 -9.31 -31.55
CA ILE A 107 -14.92 -8.58 -30.34
C ILE A 107 -13.79 -7.57 -30.66
N PHE A 108 -12.90 -7.84 -31.62
CA PHE A 108 -11.60 -7.15 -31.71
C PHE A 108 -11.60 -5.80 -32.44
N LYS A 109 -12.57 -5.52 -33.33
CA LYS A 109 -12.73 -4.19 -33.96
C LYS A 109 -13.14 -3.10 -32.95
N GLN A 110 -13.61 -3.52 -31.76
CA GLN A 110 -13.97 -2.63 -30.65
C GLN A 110 -12.86 -2.44 -29.61
N LEU A 111 -11.73 -3.15 -29.72
CA LEU A 111 -10.87 -3.32 -28.54
C LEU A 111 -9.87 -2.21 -28.26
N GLU A 112 -9.51 -1.31 -29.21
CA GLU A 112 -8.49 -0.23 -29.06
C GLU A 112 -7.60 -0.39 -27.81
N GLY A 113 -6.88 -1.52 -27.75
CA GLY A 113 -6.63 -2.18 -26.47
C GLY A 113 -5.32 -1.81 -25.82
N ILE A 114 -5.19 -2.20 -24.54
CA ILE A 114 -3.95 -2.06 -23.80
C ILE A 114 -3.17 -3.38 -23.88
N VAL A 115 -1.94 -3.28 -24.34
CA VAL A 115 -0.97 -4.37 -24.40
C VAL A 115 -0.01 -4.24 -23.23
N ALA A 116 0.21 -5.32 -22.48
CA ALA A 116 1.21 -5.35 -21.41
C ALA A 116 2.46 -6.09 -21.86
N LEU A 117 3.60 -5.42 -21.83
CA LEU A 117 4.87 -5.88 -22.36
C LEU A 117 5.92 -5.95 -21.25
N PRO A 118 6.56 -7.11 -21.03
CA PRO A 118 7.72 -7.16 -20.15
C PRO A 118 8.91 -6.49 -20.83
N ILE A 119 9.39 -5.40 -20.26
CA ILE A 119 10.52 -4.60 -20.74
C ILE A 119 11.67 -4.72 -19.74
N LYS A 120 12.86 -4.99 -20.26
CA LYS A 120 14.09 -5.01 -19.49
C LYS A 120 14.62 -3.58 -19.35
N VAL A 121 14.71 -3.10 -18.13
CA VAL A 121 15.16 -1.73 -17.79
C VAL A 121 16.37 -1.78 -16.86
N LYS A 122 17.14 -0.69 -16.78
CA LYS A 122 18.21 -0.55 -15.78
C LYS A 122 17.57 -0.54 -14.39
N ALA A 123 18.03 -1.40 -13.48
CA ALA A 123 17.60 -1.41 -12.10
C ALA A 123 18.05 -0.12 -11.39
N LYS A 124 17.16 0.48 -10.61
CA LYS A 124 17.41 1.71 -9.85
C LYS A 124 16.71 1.65 -8.50
N ASP A 125 17.38 2.12 -7.45
CA ASP A 125 16.80 2.25 -6.11
C ASP A 125 15.66 3.28 -6.04
N TYR A 126 15.67 4.25 -6.97
CA TYR A 126 14.68 5.29 -7.08
C TYR A 126 13.95 5.20 -8.43
N ARG A 127 12.62 5.33 -8.38
CA ARG A 127 11.73 5.46 -9.53
C ARG A 127 10.84 6.68 -9.38
N SER A 128 10.87 7.60 -10.34
CA SER A 128 10.01 8.79 -10.32
C SER A 128 8.54 8.45 -10.61
N LEU A 129 7.64 9.38 -10.30
CA LEU A 129 6.24 9.29 -10.74
C LEU A 129 6.14 9.19 -12.26
N PHE A 130 7.06 9.81 -13.01
CA PHE A 130 7.09 9.74 -14.47
C PHE A 130 7.51 8.36 -14.99
N TYR A 131 8.38 7.63 -14.28
CA TYR A 131 8.61 6.22 -14.58
C TYR A 131 7.31 5.43 -14.48
N TYR A 132 6.50 5.65 -13.44
CA TYR A 132 5.18 5.01 -13.34
C TYR A 132 4.21 5.46 -14.44
N MET A 133 4.23 6.73 -14.86
CA MET A 133 3.41 7.20 -15.98
C MET A 133 3.81 6.53 -17.29
N VAL A 134 5.10 6.52 -17.62
CA VAL A 134 5.65 5.87 -18.82
C VAL A 134 5.35 4.37 -18.80
N LYS A 135 5.58 3.71 -17.66
CA LYS A 135 5.23 2.29 -17.46
C LYS A 135 3.75 2.02 -17.73
N ASN A 136 2.87 2.96 -17.40
CA ASN A 136 1.45 2.82 -17.63
C ASN A 136 0.98 3.42 -18.96
N GLY A 137 1.87 3.86 -19.87
CA GLY A 137 1.46 4.46 -21.15
C GLY A 137 0.64 5.74 -20.98
N ILE A 138 0.93 6.51 -19.93
CA ILE A 138 0.28 7.78 -19.62
C ILE A 138 1.23 8.90 -20.05
N TYR A 139 0.74 9.79 -20.91
CA TYR A 139 1.48 10.96 -21.38
C TYR A 139 0.67 12.24 -21.14
N LEU A 140 1.24 13.13 -20.34
CA LEU A 140 0.68 14.45 -20.07
C LEU A 140 1.31 15.45 -21.05
N PHE A 141 0.45 16.20 -21.73
CA PHE A 141 0.82 17.05 -22.85
C PHE A 141 0.86 18.52 -22.44
N ASP A 142 1.95 19.19 -22.80
CA ASP A 142 2.12 20.63 -22.68
C ASP A 142 1.43 21.30 -23.87
N ILE A 143 0.27 21.90 -23.63
CA ILE A 143 -0.51 22.55 -24.70
C ILE A 143 0.13 23.86 -25.18
N VAL A 144 1.02 24.47 -24.39
CA VAL A 144 1.72 25.71 -24.75
C VAL A 144 2.84 25.41 -25.73
N ASN A 145 3.61 24.35 -25.47
CA ASN A 145 4.75 23.98 -26.31
C ASN A 145 4.43 22.91 -27.36
N GLY A 146 3.23 22.31 -27.31
CA GLY A 146 2.78 21.34 -28.30
C GLY A 146 3.51 20.00 -28.25
N GLN A 147 3.97 19.57 -27.07
CA GLN A 147 4.73 18.32 -26.88
C GLN A 147 4.50 17.70 -25.48
N PRO A 148 4.77 16.40 -25.28
CA PRO A 148 4.70 15.80 -23.94
C PRO A 148 5.73 16.41 -22.97
N PHE A 149 5.40 16.49 -21.69
CA PHE A 149 6.32 17.00 -20.65
C PHE A 149 7.56 16.11 -20.44
N TYR A 150 7.48 14.83 -20.82
CA TYR A 150 8.54 13.86 -20.67
C TYR A 150 8.55 12.88 -21.84
N ALA A 151 9.75 12.43 -22.21
CA ALA A 151 9.97 11.40 -23.21
C ALA A 151 10.32 10.08 -22.54
N GLN A 152 9.73 8.98 -23.02
CA GLN A 152 9.93 7.64 -22.48
C GLN A 152 11.42 7.28 -22.38
N GLU A 153 12.18 7.51 -23.45
CA GLU A 153 13.59 7.14 -23.55
C GLU A 153 14.41 7.86 -22.48
N LYS A 154 14.14 9.15 -22.29
CA LYS A 154 14.82 9.97 -21.28
C LYS A 154 14.53 9.50 -19.85
N ILE A 155 13.27 9.14 -19.57
CA ILE A 155 12.90 8.59 -18.26
C ILE A 155 13.61 7.25 -18.04
N LEU A 156 13.60 6.35 -19.03
CA LEU A 156 14.22 5.03 -18.88
C LEU A 156 15.76 5.08 -18.78
N GLU A 157 16.40 6.08 -19.39
CA GLU A 157 17.85 6.28 -19.31
C GLU A 157 18.29 7.00 -18.02
N ASP A 158 17.63 8.09 -17.65
CA ASP A 158 18.07 9.03 -16.62
C ASP A 158 16.95 9.43 -15.63
N ASP A 159 16.17 8.44 -15.18
CA ASP A 159 15.26 8.61 -14.05
C ASP A 159 16.02 9.00 -12.76
N ASN A 160 15.82 10.22 -12.27
CA ASN A 160 16.45 10.71 -11.04
C ASN A 160 15.63 11.86 -10.41
N PRO A 161 15.83 12.17 -9.12
CA PRO A 161 15.03 13.20 -8.43
C PRO A 161 15.17 14.61 -9.04
N HIS A 162 16.32 14.93 -9.64
CA HIS A 162 16.54 16.24 -10.25
C HIS A 162 15.76 16.39 -11.56
N SER A 163 15.76 15.37 -12.42
CA SER A 163 14.96 15.35 -13.64
C SER A 163 13.47 15.32 -13.35
N GLU A 164 13.02 14.57 -12.32
CA GLU A 164 11.63 14.60 -11.85
C GLU A 164 11.20 16.02 -11.44
N LEU A 165 12.00 16.69 -10.60
CA LEU A 165 11.69 18.04 -10.13
C LEU A 165 11.57 19.03 -11.29
N ALA A 166 12.49 18.98 -12.26
CA ALA A 166 12.45 19.88 -13.42
C ALA A 166 11.17 19.70 -14.27
N ILE A 167 10.69 18.45 -14.42
CA ILE A 167 9.43 18.18 -15.13
C ILE A 167 8.24 18.73 -14.33
N LEU A 168 8.20 18.52 -13.02
CA LEU A 168 7.14 19.05 -12.15
C LEU A 168 7.09 20.59 -12.18
N GLU A 169 8.24 21.26 -12.17
CA GLU A 169 8.33 22.72 -12.27
C GLU A 169 7.84 23.24 -13.63
N ALA A 170 8.14 22.52 -14.73
CA ALA A 170 7.64 22.86 -16.06
C ALA A 170 6.12 22.71 -16.15
N MET A 171 5.57 21.63 -15.60
CA MET A 171 4.12 21.42 -15.49
C MET A 171 3.47 22.54 -14.66
N LEU A 172 4.01 22.85 -13.48
CA LEU A 172 3.49 23.94 -12.65
C LEU A 172 3.48 25.28 -13.40
N LYS A 173 4.55 25.60 -14.12
CA LYS A 173 4.65 26.83 -14.91
C LYS A 173 3.58 26.89 -16.00
N GLU A 174 3.36 25.80 -16.70
CA GLU A 174 2.33 25.70 -17.73
C GLU A 174 0.92 25.90 -17.13
N SER A 175 0.61 25.25 -16.01
CA SER A 175 -0.70 25.39 -15.37
C SER A 175 -0.98 26.83 -14.96
N LYS A 176 0.02 27.54 -14.41
CA LYS A 176 -0.11 28.96 -14.07
C LYS A 176 -0.28 29.82 -15.34
N PHE A 177 0.49 29.56 -16.38
CA PHE A 177 0.34 30.30 -17.64
C PHE A 177 -1.07 30.14 -18.23
N VAL A 178 -1.61 28.92 -18.26
CA VAL A 178 -2.96 28.66 -18.78
C VAL A 178 -4.01 29.36 -17.93
N ALA A 179 -3.92 29.30 -16.61
CA ALA A 179 -4.86 29.98 -15.73
C ALA A 179 -4.86 31.51 -15.93
N GLU A 180 -3.68 32.12 -16.10
CA GLU A 180 -3.55 33.56 -16.42
C GLU A 180 -4.21 33.89 -17.76
N ALA A 181 -3.93 33.10 -18.80
CA ALA A 181 -4.51 33.29 -20.13
C ALA A 181 -6.04 33.15 -20.13
N MET A 182 -6.61 32.25 -19.33
CA MET A 182 -8.07 32.11 -19.21
C MET A 182 -8.71 33.33 -18.53
N VAL A 183 -8.06 33.88 -17.50
CA VAL A 183 -8.49 35.13 -16.84
C VAL A 183 -8.44 36.30 -17.81
N GLU A 184 -7.36 36.43 -18.59
CA GLU A 184 -7.21 37.50 -19.60
C GLU A 184 -8.27 37.42 -20.71
N GLN A 185 -8.70 36.22 -21.07
CA GLN A 185 -9.77 35.98 -22.04
C GLN A 185 -11.18 36.23 -21.47
N GLY A 186 -11.30 36.57 -20.18
CA GLY A 186 -12.58 36.82 -19.53
C GLY A 186 -13.41 35.57 -19.30
N MET A 187 -12.77 34.40 -19.21
CA MET A 187 -13.45 33.14 -18.90
C MET A 187 -13.95 33.16 -17.45
N GLU A 188 -15.16 32.65 -17.22
CA GLU A 188 -15.67 32.46 -15.86
C GLU A 188 -14.88 31.37 -15.14
N SER A 189 -14.53 31.63 -13.89
CA SER A 189 -13.80 30.69 -13.05
C SER A 189 -14.73 30.12 -11.97
N PRO A 190 -15.00 28.80 -11.96
CA PRO A 190 -15.89 28.21 -10.97
C PRO A 190 -15.28 28.29 -9.57
N ILE A 191 -16.14 28.41 -8.56
CA ILE A 191 -15.75 28.34 -7.14
C ILE A 191 -15.68 26.87 -6.74
N ILE A 192 -14.56 26.49 -6.14
CA ILE A 192 -14.31 25.12 -5.71
C ILE A 192 -15.12 24.83 -4.44
N GLU A 193 -16.01 23.84 -4.51
CA GLU A 193 -16.98 23.56 -3.45
C GLU A 193 -16.39 22.83 -2.23
N GLY A 194 -15.19 22.25 -2.33
CA GLY A 194 -14.61 21.48 -1.24
C GLY A 194 -13.14 21.13 -1.42
N GLY A 195 -12.52 20.65 -0.34
CA GLY A 195 -11.17 20.11 -0.41
C GLY A 195 -10.08 21.17 -0.28
N ARG A 196 -8.92 20.95 -0.91
CA ARG A 196 -7.71 21.76 -0.65
C ARG A 196 -7.84 23.23 -0.97
N PHE A 197 -8.65 23.53 -1.98
CA PHE A 197 -8.84 24.87 -2.53
C PHE A 197 -10.27 25.38 -2.29
N GLU A 198 -10.99 24.82 -1.32
CA GLU A 198 -12.38 25.18 -1.00
C GLU A 198 -12.56 26.71 -0.85
N GLY A 199 -13.53 27.26 -1.57
CA GLY A 199 -13.86 28.68 -1.56
C GLY A 199 -12.96 29.58 -2.42
N MET A 200 -11.90 29.03 -3.04
CA MET A 200 -11.15 29.73 -4.09
C MET A 200 -11.82 29.54 -5.45
N ASP A 201 -11.65 30.49 -6.35
CA ASP A 201 -11.92 30.25 -7.77
C ASP A 201 -10.82 29.37 -8.39
N LEU A 202 -11.19 28.59 -9.41
CA LEU A 202 -10.34 27.59 -10.05
C LEU A 202 -9.03 28.16 -10.59
N PHE A 203 -9.07 29.32 -11.26
CA PHE A 203 -7.87 29.90 -11.86
C PHE A 203 -6.94 30.46 -10.78
N SER A 204 -7.47 31.08 -9.72
CA SER A 204 -6.68 31.46 -8.54
C SER A 204 -6.06 30.26 -7.83
N ALA A 205 -6.76 29.13 -7.77
CA ALA A 205 -6.22 27.88 -7.20
C ALA A 205 -5.06 27.33 -8.03
N MET A 206 -5.17 27.34 -9.37
CA MET A 206 -4.06 27.00 -10.27
C MET A 206 -2.87 27.95 -10.11
N GLN A 207 -3.11 29.26 -9.98
CA GLN A 207 -2.07 30.27 -9.73
C GLN A 207 -1.35 30.07 -8.38
N GLN A 208 -2.09 29.71 -7.34
CA GLN A 208 -1.57 29.48 -5.99
C GLN A 208 -0.97 28.10 -5.79
N SER A 209 -1.17 27.17 -6.73
CA SER A 209 -0.58 25.82 -6.67
C SER A 209 0.95 25.88 -6.57
N ASP A 210 1.53 24.85 -5.97
CA ASP A 210 2.97 24.62 -5.90
C ASP A 210 3.36 23.25 -6.51
N VAL A 211 4.65 22.92 -6.47
CA VAL A 211 5.20 21.66 -7.02
C VAL A 211 4.61 20.44 -6.31
N TRP A 212 4.26 20.58 -5.03
CA TRP A 212 3.68 19.50 -4.26
C TRP A 212 2.25 19.21 -4.71
N ASP A 213 1.47 20.21 -5.10
CA ASP A 213 0.14 20.01 -5.70
C ASP A 213 0.22 19.22 -7.01
N ILE A 214 1.20 19.52 -7.88
CA ILE A 214 1.44 18.74 -9.11
C ILE A 214 1.79 17.30 -8.78
N ARG A 215 2.65 17.09 -7.76
CA ARG A 215 3.03 15.75 -7.30
C ARG A 215 1.82 14.97 -6.76
N SER A 216 0.94 15.61 -5.97
CA SER A 216 -0.29 15.00 -5.47
C SER A 216 -1.23 14.59 -6.61
N PHE A 217 -1.39 15.45 -7.62
CA PHE A 217 -2.15 15.10 -8.81
C PHE A 217 -1.58 13.86 -9.52
N LEU A 218 -0.26 13.78 -9.71
CA LEU A 218 0.36 12.62 -10.34
C LEU A 218 0.21 11.34 -9.52
N ARG A 219 0.24 11.41 -8.18
CA ARG A 219 -0.10 10.26 -7.32
C ARG A 219 -1.56 9.84 -7.48
N TYR A 220 -2.46 10.81 -7.58
CA TYR A 220 -3.87 10.54 -7.85
C TYR A 220 -4.07 9.80 -9.19
N VAL A 221 -3.32 10.20 -10.22
CA VAL A 221 -3.26 9.53 -11.54
C VAL A 221 -2.66 8.12 -11.42
N LYS A 222 -1.54 7.97 -10.69
CA LYS A 222 -0.85 6.69 -10.46
C LYS A 222 -1.78 5.62 -9.85
N LEU A 223 -2.69 6.02 -8.96
CA LEU A 223 -3.68 5.10 -8.37
C LEU A 223 -4.84 4.76 -9.32
N ARG A 224 -4.97 5.46 -10.45
CA ARG A 224 -6.09 5.33 -11.40
C ARG A 224 -5.58 5.25 -12.85
N PRO A 225 -4.56 4.43 -13.16
CA PRO A 225 -3.86 4.49 -14.44
C PRO A 225 -4.80 4.27 -15.63
N ARG A 226 -5.84 3.45 -15.45
CA ARG A 226 -6.88 3.17 -16.46
C ARG A 226 -7.60 4.41 -16.98
N LYS A 227 -7.82 5.41 -16.11
CA LYS A 227 -8.52 6.64 -16.52
C LYS A 227 -7.66 7.50 -17.44
N TYR A 228 -6.34 7.28 -17.44
CA TYR A 228 -5.37 8.16 -18.09
C TYR A 228 -4.55 7.45 -19.18
N GLN A 229 -4.73 6.14 -19.32
CA GLN A 229 -3.98 5.27 -20.22
C GLN A 229 -4.27 5.55 -21.70
N GLY A 230 -3.22 5.62 -22.52
CA GLY A 230 -3.37 5.52 -23.98
C GLY A 230 -4.05 6.72 -24.66
N ILE A 231 -4.10 7.86 -23.98
CA ILE A 231 -4.63 9.13 -24.49
C ILE A 231 -3.62 10.21 -24.10
N ASN A 232 -3.39 11.19 -24.99
CA ASN A 232 -2.65 12.39 -24.64
C ASN A 232 -3.58 13.32 -23.87
N TRP A 233 -3.28 13.54 -22.60
CA TRP A 233 -4.09 14.43 -21.77
C TRP A 233 -3.48 15.83 -21.77
N PRO A 234 -4.22 16.86 -22.20
CA PRO A 234 -3.84 18.25 -21.94
C PRO A 234 -3.69 18.45 -20.44
N PHE A 235 -2.45 18.67 -19.98
CA PHE A 235 -2.14 18.64 -18.55
C PHE A 235 -2.95 19.68 -17.77
N ALA A 236 -2.95 20.95 -18.19
CA ALA A 236 -3.69 22.01 -17.50
C ALA A 236 -5.18 21.69 -17.34
N GLU A 237 -5.81 21.08 -18.33
CA GLU A 237 -7.24 20.74 -18.28
C GLU A 237 -7.54 19.64 -17.27
N VAL A 238 -6.77 18.54 -17.30
CA VAL A 238 -6.98 17.43 -16.34
C VAL A 238 -6.59 17.82 -14.93
N TYR A 239 -5.60 18.70 -14.78
CA TYR A 239 -5.19 19.26 -13.49
C TYR A 239 -6.27 20.20 -12.93
N ALA A 240 -6.81 21.09 -13.75
CA ALA A 240 -7.93 21.96 -13.38
C ALA A 240 -9.16 21.13 -12.96
N THR A 241 -9.48 20.06 -13.69
CA THR A 241 -10.57 19.14 -13.33
C THR A 241 -10.32 18.46 -11.97
N TRP A 242 -9.08 18.09 -11.67
CA TRP A 242 -8.73 17.52 -10.37
C TRP A 242 -8.85 18.54 -9.23
N ILE A 243 -8.47 19.80 -9.47
CA ILE A 243 -8.66 20.91 -8.52
C ILE A 243 -10.15 21.16 -8.27
N ASP A 244 -10.95 21.25 -9.33
CA ASP A 244 -12.41 21.48 -9.28
C ASP A 244 -13.13 20.36 -8.50
N ALA A 245 -12.65 19.12 -8.66
CA ALA A 245 -13.10 17.96 -7.87
C ALA A 245 -12.59 17.96 -6.41
N GLY A 246 -12.00 19.06 -5.94
CA GLY A 246 -11.54 19.27 -4.57
C GLY A 246 -10.12 18.79 -4.27
N ALA A 247 -9.30 18.56 -5.28
CA ALA A 247 -7.91 18.10 -5.16
C ALA A 247 -7.75 16.90 -4.19
N PRO A 248 -8.46 15.78 -4.44
CA PRO A 248 -8.47 14.64 -3.54
C PRO A 248 -7.05 14.07 -3.37
N SER A 249 -6.63 13.97 -2.11
CA SER A 249 -5.30 13.47 -1.76
C SER A 249 -5.23 11.94 -1.75
N THR A 250 -4.03 11.42 -1.90
CA THR A 250 -3.73 9.98 -1.82
C THR A 250 -3.17 9.59 -0.46
N THR A 251 -3.14 8.28 -0.17
CA THR A 251 -2.45 7.73 1.00
C THR A 251 -0.97 8.12 1.02
N GLU A 252 -0.29 8.11 -0.13
CA GLU A 252 1.11 8.53 -0.26
C GLU A 252 1.31 10.02 0.06
N ASP A 253 0.36 10.89 -0.32
CA ASP A 253 0.42 12.33 0.03
C ASP A 253 0.32 12.52 1.54
N VAL A 254 -0.61 11.80 2.14
CA VAL A 254 -0.82 11.78 3.58
C VAL A 254 0.45 11.30 4.27
N GLU A 255 1.00 10.15 3.87
CA GLU A 255 2.21 9.56 4.44
C GLU A 255 3.43 10.48 4.33
N GLU A 256 3.71 11.05 3.16
CA GLU A 256 4.85 11.97 2.97
C GLU A 256 4.69 13.22 3.83
N LEU A 257 3.49 13.81 3.86
CA LEU A 257 3.22 14.98 4.70
C LEU A 257 3.35 14.65 6.18
N LEU A 258 2.90 13.48 6.60
CA LEU A 258 3.04 13.04 7.97
C LEU A 258 4.51 12.85 8.31
N LEU A 259 5.26 12.09 7.49
CA LEU A 259 6.69 11.83 7.67
C LEU A 259 7.49 13.13 7.79
N ALA A 260 7.25 14.08 6.87
CA ALA A 260 7.93 15.38 6.84
C ALA A 260 7.61 16.27 8.05
N ASN A 261 6.54 15.97 8.79
CA ASN A 261 6.08 16.76 9.92
C ASN A 261 5.97 15.93 11.22
N LEU A 262 6.50 14.70 11.24
CA LEU A 262 6.54 13.84 12.42
C LEU A 262 7.22 14.60 13.57
N GLY A 263 6.49 14.79 14.66
CA GLY A 263 6.97 15.53 15.84
C GLY A 263 6.67 17.03 15.86
N ASN A 264 6.11 17.61 14.79
CA ASN A 264 5.69 19.02 14.76
C ASN A 264 4.21 19.16 14.39
N TYR A 265 3.35 19.04 15.41
CA TYR A 265 1.90 19.12 15.23
C TYR A 265 1.43 20.49 14.71
N GLU A 266 2.08 21.60 15.07
CA GLU A 266 1.69 22.92 14.55
C GLU A 266 1.87 23.00 13.04
N LYS A 267 3.01 22.51 12.54
CA LYS A 267 3.26 22.46 11.10
C LYS A 267 2.28 21.50 10.41
N PHE A 268 2.02 20.34 11.00
CA PHE A 268 1.00 19.41 10.52
C PHE A 268 -0.42 20.01 10.51
N ARG A 269 -0.80 20.78 11.53
CA ARG A 269 -2.11 21.43 11.62
C ARG A 269 -2.33 22.46 10.52
N LYS A 270 -1.28 23.18 10.12
CA LYS A 270 -1.34 24.07 8.95
C LYS A 270 -1.65 23.28 7.68
N TYR A 271 -1.04 22.11 7.49
CA TYR A 271 -1.39 21.24 6.38
C TYR A 271 -2.81 20.70 6.50
N LEU A 272 -3.24 20.21 7.67
CA LEU A 272 -4.62 19.78 7.88
C LEU A 272 -5.66 20.85 7.54
N SER A 273 -5.34 22.14 7.75
CA SER A 273 -6.25 23.23 7.42
C SER A 273 -6.52 23.37 5.92
N SER A 274 -5.66 22.81 5.07
CA SER A 274 -5.89 22.67 3.63
C SER A 274 -6.58 21.34 3.27
N TYR A 275 -7.20 20.65 4.22
CA TYR A 275 -7.98 19.44 3.97
C TYR A 275 -9.43 19.67 4.41
N ASN A 276 -10.37 19.09 3.68
CA ASN A 276 -11.76 19.10 4.13
C ASN A 276 -11.87 18.31 5.43
N LYS A 277 -12.51 18.89 6.45
CA LYS A 277 -12.73 18.20 7.74
C LYS A 277 -13.46 16.87 7.58
N LYS A 278 -14.28 16.72 6.54
CA LYS A 278 -14.96 15.45 6.20
C LYS A 278 -13.99 14.30 5.92
N ASP A 279 -12.76 14.60 5.50
CA ASP A 279 -11.74 13.59 5.19
C ASP A 279 -10.92 13.18 6.42
N TYR A 280 -10.98 13.95 7.52
CA TYR A 280 -10.18 13.70 8.71
C TYR A 280 -10.41 12.32 9.33
N PRO A 281 -11.63 11.75 9.39
CA PRO A 281 -11.82 10.39 9.89
C PRO A 281 -11.03 9.35 9.09
N LYS A 282 -11.06 9.44 7.76
CA LYS A 282 -10.35 8.50 6.88
C LYS A 282 -8.84 8.70 6.99
N LEU A 283 -8.41 9.96 7.07
CA LEU A 283 -7.03 10.33 7.30
C LEU A 283 -6.48 9.75 8.61
N ALA A 284 -7.20 9.91 9.71
CA ALA A 284 -6.83 9.35 11.01
C ALA A 284 -6.72 7.83 10.96
N GLU A 285 -7.64 7.15 10.28
CA GLU A 285 -7.60 5.69 10.11
C GLU A 285 -6.32 5.22 9.42
N ILE A 286 -5.92 5.89 8.33
CA ILE A 286 -4.69 5.58 7.58
C ILE A 286 -3.45 5.81 8.46
N ILE A 287 -3.38 6.96 9.14
CA ILE A 287 -2.28 7.32 10.06
C ILE A 287 -2.13 6.27 11.16
N ARG A 288 -3.26 5.84 11.72
CA ARG A 288 -3.31 4.81 12.75
C ARG A 288 -2.81 3.48 12.22
N GLN A 289 -3.21 3.07 11.01
CA GLN A 289 -2.74 1.83 10.42
C GLN A 289 -1.22 1.82 10.26
N GLN A 290 -0.62 2.93 9.81
CA GLN A 290 0.83 3.06 9.76
C GLN A 290 1.49 2.92 11.13
N ALA A 291 0.87 3.47 12.19
CA ALA A 291 1.34 3.26 13.55
C ALA A 291 1.29 1.79 13.97
N THR A 292 0.22 1.06 13.60
CA THR A 292 0.05 -0.37 13.87
C THR A 292 1.14 -1.19 13.17
N ASP A 293 1.45 -0.87 11.91
CA ASP A 293 2.43 -1.60 11.11
C ASP A 293 3.85 -1.38 11.65
N LEU A 294 4.24 -0.11 11.88
CA LEU A 294 5.52 0.24 12.50
C LEU A 294 5.67 -0.29 13.92
N ARG A 295 4.58 -0.41 14.68
CA ARG A 295 4.60 -1.03 16.01
C ARG A 295 5.05 -2.48 15.92
N SER A 296 4.77 -3.20 14.84
CA SER A 296 5.20 -4.59 14.68
C SER A 296 6.70 -4.73 14.40
N GLU A 297 7.33 -3.70 13.83
CA GLU A 297 8.75 -3.66 13.52
C GLU A 297 9.63 -3.36 14.75
N ASP A 298 10.84 -3.91 14.76
CA ASP A 298 11.81 -3.69 15.82
C ASP A 298 12.57 -2.37 15.63
N GLY A 299 12.71 -1.60 16.71
CA GLY A 299 13.38 -0.29 16.70
C GLY A 299 12.52 0.88 16.21
N LYS A 300 11.29 0.62 15.75
CA LYS A 300 10.38 1.62 15.16
C LYS A 300 9.34 2.20 16.12
N GLN A 301 9.43 1.89 17.42
CA GLN A 301 8.38 2.24 18.37
C GLN A 301 8.26 3.75 18.66
N GLU A 302 9.31 4.55 18.44
CA GLU A 302 9.19 6.02 18.54
C GLU A 302 8.48 6.62 17.32
N GLU A 303 8.76 6.09 16.13
CA GLU A 303 8.07 6.47 14.89
C GLU A 303 6.58 6.10 14.97
N ALA A 304 6.27 4.86 15.37
CA ALA A 304 4.90 4.41 15.63
C ALA A 304 4.17 5.32 16.63
N MET A 305 4.84 5.72 17.71
CA MET A 305 4.26 6.62 18.72
C MET A 305 3.93 8.00 18.15
N ALA A 306 4.79 8.52 17.28
CA ALA A 306 4.53 9.79 16.61
C ALA A 306 3.32 9.71 15.68
N PHE A 307 3.20 8.66 14.86
CA PHE A 307 2.01 8.41 14.04
C PHE A 307 0.74 8.27 14.90
N ALA A 308 0.76 7.45 15.96
CA ALA A 308 -0.39 7.25 16.83
C ALA A 308 -0.87 8.56 17.50
N LYS A 309 0.06 9.43 17.92
CA LYS A 309 -0.26 10.76 18.45
C LYS A 309 -0.86 11.69 17.41
N VAL A 310 -0.37 11.64 16.17
CA VAL A 310 -0.95 12.43 15.08
C VAL A 310 -2.38 11.95 14.77
N SER A 311 -2.60 10.63 14.68
CA SER A 311 -3.95 10.05 14.51
C SER A 311 -4.92 10.53 15.59
N LEU A 312 -4.47 10.54 16.85
CA LEU A 312 -5.25 11.07 17.97
C LEU A 312 -5.64 12.53 17.72
N LYS A 313 -4.69 13.37 17.33
CA LYS A 313 -4.96 14.80 17.07
C LYS A 313 -5.86 15.06 15.87
N VAL A 314 -5.75 14.26 14.81
CA VAL A 314 -6.66 14.34 13.65
C VAL A 314 -8.07 13.93 14.09
N SER A 315 -8.19 12.84 14.86
CA SER A 315 -9.48 12.38 15.37
C SER A 315 -10.15 13.38 16.32
N GLU A 316 -9.36 14.04 17.18
CA GLU A 316 -9.82 15.16 18.03
C GLU A 316 -10.34 16.32 17.16
N ALA A 317 -9.60 16.72 16.12
CA ALA A 317 -10.01 17.80 15.22
C ALA A 317 -11.24 17.44 14.36
N ALA A 318 -11.46 16.15 14.11
CA ALA A 318 -12.61 15.61 13.41
C ALA A 318 -13.83 15.41 14.32
N GLU A 319 -13.68 15.59 15.64
CA GLU A 319 -14.68 15.21 16.65
C GLU A 319 -15.11 13.72 16.53
N ASN A 320 -14.21 12.88 15.99
CA ASN A 320 -14.46 11.47 15.77
C ASN A 320 -14.11 10.66 17.03
N THR A 321 -15.11 10.47 17.89
CA THR A 321 -14.97 9.74 19.17
C THR A 321 -14.42 8.31 18.98
N SER A 322 -14.88 7.57 17.96
CA SER A 322 -14.36 6.24 17.67
C SER A 322 -12.88 6.29 17.22
N GLY A 323 -12.53 7.26 16.38
CA GLY A 323 -11.13 7.50 15.96
C GLY A 323 -10.21 7.83 17.12
N ILE A 324 -10.68 8.63 18.09
CA ILE A 324 -9.96 8.93 19.33
C ILE A 324 -9.72 7.65 20.14
N ALA A 325 -10.75 6.81 20.30
CA ALA A 325 -10.67 5.55 21.03
C ALA A 325 -9.63 4.60 20.42
N TRP A 326 -9.70 4.40 19.10
CA TRP A 326 -8.74 3.57 18.36
C TRP A 326 -7.31 4.14 18.41
N SER A 327 -7.15 5.47 18.43
CA SER A 327 -5.83 6.09 18.56
C SER A 327 -5.21 5.85 19.95
N TYR A 328 -6.01 5.95 21.02
CA TYR A 328 -5.54 5.59 22.36
C TYR A 328 -5.21 4.10 22.49
N LEU A 329 -5.96 3.22 21.81
CA LEU A 329 -5.67 1.79 21.77
C LEU A 329 -4.29 1.54 21.16
N GLU A 330 -3.94 2.24 20.07
CA GLU A 330 -2.63 2.11 19.44
C GLU A 330 -1.50 2.65 20.31
N ILE A 331 -1.68 3.83 20.92
CA ILE A 331 -0.72 4.38 21.89
C ILE A 331 -0.45 3.36 23.00
N ALA A 332 -1.50 2.75 23.55
CA ALA A 332 -1.41 1.75 24.60
C ALA A 332 -0.63 0.50 24.14
N GLY A 333 -0.90 -0.01 22.94
CA GLY A 333 -0.18 -1.14 22.36
C GLY A 333 1.31 -0.85 22.13
N ILE A 334 1.66 0.37 21.73
CA ILE A 334 3.07 0.79 21.58
C ILE A 334 3.76 0.86 22.95
N GLU A 335 3.12 1.45 23.95
CA GLU A 335 3.64 1.50 25.33
C GLU A 335 3.78 0.11 25.93
N HIS A 336 2.84 -0.79 25.62
CA HIS A 336 2.89 -2.20 26.02
C HIS A 336 4.08 -2.91 25.37
N LYS A 337 4.32 -2.74 24.06
CA LYS A 337 5.54 -3.29 23.41
C LYS A 337 6.83 -2.75 24.03
N LYS A 338 6.84 -1.49 24.48
CA LYS A 338 7.96 -0.87 25.24
C LYS A 338 8.06 -1.34 26.70
N ARG A 339 7.19 -2.26 27.16
CA ARG A 339 7.05 -2.70 28.56
C ARG A 339 6.78 -1.57 29.55
N ALA A 340 6.25 -0.45 29.07
CA ALA A 340 5.81 0.68 29.91
C ALA A 340 4.39 0.42 30.45
N PHE A 341 4.20 -0.70 31.14
CA PHE A 341 2.89 -1.25 31.51
C PHE A 341 1.97 -0.24 32.21
N GLY A 342 2.51 0.59 33.12
CA GLY A 342 1.73 1.61 33.82
C GLY A 342 1.12 2.67 32.88
N LYS A 343 1.87 3.10 31.85
CA LYS A 343 1.36 4.04 30.84
C LYS A 343 0.39 3.36 29.89
N ALA A 344 0.73 2.15 29.43
CA ALA A 344 -0.14 1.35 28.56
C ALA A 344 -1.53 1.16 29.18
N ILE A 345 -1.60 0.79 30.47
CA ILE A 345 -2.87 0.62 31.19
C ILE A 345 -3.68 1.92 31.25
N GLN A 346 -3.04 3.08 31.46
CA GLN A 346 -3.74 4.37 31.43
C GLN A 346 -4.30 4.68 30.04
N SER A 347 -3.52 4.43 28.99
CA SER A 347 -3.91 4.62 27.60
C SER A 347 -5.04 3.66 27.19
N TYR A 348 -4.99 2.39 27.59
CA TYR A 348 -6.09 1.43 27.38
C TYR A 348 -7.37 1.88 28.10
N LYS A 349 -7.29 2.38 29.34
CA LYS A 349 -8.46 2.89 30.07
C LYS A 349 -9.11 4.07 29.36
N LYS A 350 -8.31 5.00 28.81
CA LYS A 350 -8.83 6.08 27.96
C LYS A 350 -9.50 5.55 26.70
N SER A 351 -8.87 4.60 26.02
CA SER A 351 -9.45 3.96 24.84
C SER A 351 -10.82 3.35 25.14
N ILE A 352 -10.95 2.62 26.25
CA ILE A 352 -12.21 2.04 26.73
C ILE A 352 -13.27 3.13 26.95
N GLU A 353 -12.95 4.21 27.66
CA GLU A 353 -13.88 5.33 27.90
C GLU A 353 -14.44 5.89 26.58
N TYR A 354 -13.60 6.17 25.59
CA TYR A 354 -14.05 6.66 24.29
C TYR A 354 -14.80 5.61 23.46
N PHE A 355 -14.47 4.33 23.59
CA PHE A 355 -15.25 3.27 22.96
C PHE A 355 -16.64 3.11 23.59
N GLU A 356 -16.78 3.33 24.90
CA GLU A 356 -18.09 3.38 25.57
C GLU A 356 -18.93 4.55 25.06
N ILE A 357 -18.33 5.75 24.92
CA ILE A 357 -19.02 6.93 24.37
C ILE A 357 -19.45 6.71 22.92
N SER A 358 -18.58 6.15 22.08
CA SER A 358 -18.88 5.89 20.66
C SER A 358 -19.73 4.64 20.42
N SER A 359 -20.04 3.86 21.46
CA SER A 359 -20.77 2.59 21.38
C SER A 359 -20.12 1.54 20.45
N ASP A 360 -18.81 1.63 20.21
CA ASP A 360 -18.05 0.66 19.41
C ASP A 360 -17.76 -0.61 20.21
N ARG A 361 -18.64 -1.60 20.07
CA ARG A 361 -18.55 -2.87 20.81
C ARG A 361 -17.37 -3.73 20.37
N ALA A 362 -16.97 -3.65 19.10
CA ALA A 362 -15.81 -4.40 18.60
C ALA A 362 -14.51 -3.79 19.17
N GLY A 363 -14.39 -2.47 19.16
CA GLY A 363 -13.29 -1.74 19.80
C GLY A 363 -13.19 -2.01 21.29
N LEU A 364 -14.31 -2.00 22.03
CA LEU A 364 -14.34 -2.37 23.46
C LEU A 364 -13.79 -3.77 23.72
N LEU A 365 -14.22 -4.75 22.92
CA LEU A 365 -13.75 -6.12 23.07
C LEU A 365 -12.23 -6.21 22.93
N VAL A 366 -11.67 -5.55 21.91
CA VAL A 366 -10.22 -5.54 21.67
C VAL A 366 -9.51 -4.83 22.82
N ALA A 367 -9.98 -3.65 23.23
CA ALA A 367 -9.36 -2.90 24.33
C ALA A 367 -9.39 -3.67 25.66
N TYR A 368 -10.48 -4.37 25.97
CA TYR A 368 -10.60 -5.23 27.14
C TYR A 368 -9.68 -6.45 27.09
N ASN A 369 -9.52 -7.06 25.92
CA ASN A 369 -8.56 -8.14 25.75
C ASN A 369 -7.12 -7.67 25.97
N ASP A 370 -6.77 -6.53 25.38
CA ASP A 370 -5.40 -6.04 25.34
C ASP A 370 -4.93 -5.49 26.69
N ILE A 371 -5.81 -4.78 27.43
CA ILE A 371 -5.52 -4.38 28.81
C ILE A 371 -5.38 -5.61 29.73
N GLY A 372 -6.19 -6.65 29.52
CA GLY A 372 -6.09 -7.92 30.26
C GLY A 372 -4.75 -8.61 30.02
N ASN A 373 -4.30 -8.67 28.77
CA ASN A 373 -2.97 -9.19 28.44
C ASN A 373 -1.84 -8.35 29.05
N CYS A 374 -1.97 -7.02 28.99
CA CYS A 374 -0.99 -6.10 29.57
C CYS A 374 -0.84 -6.30 31.09
N LEU A 375 -1.95 -6.52 31.80
CA LEU A 375 -1.98 -6.84 33.23
C LEU A 375 -1.34 -8.21 33.52
N ASN A 376 -1.66 -9.24 32.73
CA ASN A 376 -1.04 -10.56 32.86
C ASN A 376 0.49 -10.50 32.72
N GLU A 377 0.99 -9.74 31.74
CA GLU A 377 2.42 -9.59 31.50
C GLU A 377 3.14 -8.75 32.56
N ARG A 378 2.45 -7.76 33.16
CA ARG A 378 2.99 -7.02 34.32
C ARG A 378 3.12 -7.92 35.56
N GLY A 379 2.16 -8.83 35.74
CA GLY A 379 2.31 -9.99 36.62
C GLY A 379 2.26 -9.73 38.13
N MET A 380 1.65 -8.63 38.59
CA MET A 380 1.40 -8.43 40.02
C MET A 380 0.16 -9.22 40.47
N GLU A 381 0.08 -9.62 41.74
CA GLU A 381 -1.04 -10.44 42.25
C GLU A 381 -2.42 -9.78 42.01
N ASN A 382 -2.52 -8.47 42.25
CA ASN A 382 -3.74 -7.71 41.98
C ASN A 382 -4.04 -7.58 40.47
N ASP A 383 -3.03 -7.67 39.61
CA ASP A 383 -3.20 -7.53 38.16
C ASP A 383 -3.96 -8.72 37.59
N TYR A 384 -3.69 -9.93 38.07
CA TYR A 384 -4.41 -11.10 37.57
C TYR A 384 -5.90 -11.04 37.90
N ASN A 385 -6.29 -10.44 39.03
CA ASN A 385 -7.70 -10.24 39.37
C ASN A 385 -8.35 -9.18 38.47
N GLU A 386 -7.66 -8.05 38.23
CA GLU A 386 -8.14 -7.01 37.32
C GLU A 386 -8.21 -7.52 35.87
N ALA A 387 -7.24 -8.33 35.43
CA ALA A 387 -7.18 -8.95 34.11
C ALA A 387 -8.39 -9.85 33.85
N VAL A 388 -8.75 -10.73 34.81
CA VAL A 388 -9.97 -11.55 34.72
C VAL A 388 -11.21 -10.66 34.53
N GLY A 389 -11.29 -9.54 35.27
CA GLY A 389 -12.41 -8.60 35.14
C GLY A 389 -12.57 -8.04 33.72
N TYR A 390 -11.49 -7.56 33.10
CA TYR A 390 -11.54 -7.06 31.72
C TYR A 390 -11.76 -8.18 30.70
N LEU A 391 -11.08 -9.32 30.84
CA LEU A 391 -11.19 -10.43 29.89
C LEU A 391 -12.58 -11.07 29.90
N THR A 392 -13.26 -11.12 31.06
CA THR A 392 -14.68 -11.52 31.12
C THR A 392 -15.60 -10.49 30.44
N LYS A 393 -15.30 -9.18 30.52
CA LYS A 393 -16.04 -8.18 29.73
C LYS A 393 -15.81 -8.36 28.22
N ALA A 394 -14.59 -8.66 27.80
CA ALA A 394 -14.28 -8.98 26.40
C ALA A 394 -15.06 -10.23 25.93
N GLU A 395 -15.08 -11.29 26.74
CA GLU A 395 -15.83 -12.51 26.44
C GLU A 395 -17.34 -12.25 26.25
N GLN A 396 -17.95 -11.41 27.10
CA GLN A 396 -19.37 -11.05 26.99
C GLN A 396 -19.69 -10.34 25.67
N LEU A 397 -18.71 -9.67 25.06
CA LEU A 397 -18.86 -8.97 23.79
C LEU A 397 -18.56 -9.83 22.55
N LYS A 398 -18.19 -11.12 22.71
CA LYS A 398 -17.77 -11.97 21.58
C LYS A 398 -18.78 -12.08 20.44
N GLY A 399 -20.08 -11.92 20.74
CA GLY A 399 -21.16 -11.95 19.75
C GLY A 399 -21.10 -10.81 18.72
N PHE A 400 -20.32 -9.75 18.96
CA PHE A 400 -20.21 -8.59 18.08
C PHE A 400 -19.12 -8.71 17.00
N LEU A 401 -18.27 -9.74 17.01
CA LEU A 401 -17.18 -9.91 16.05
C LEU A 401 -17.61 -10.51 14.69
N GLY A 402 -18.91 -10.75 14.49
CA GLY A 402 -19.43 -11.43 13.32
C GLY A 402 -19.13 -12.94 13.31
N LYS A 403 -19.30 -13.58 12.15
CA LYS A 403 -19.01 -15.01 11.95
C LYS A 403 -17.88 -15.12 10.93
N GLY A 404 -16.76 -15.69 11.34
CA GLY A 404 -15.60 -15.82 10.47
C GLY A 404 -14.34 -16.18 11.23
N GLU A 405 -13.32 -16.59 10.48
CA GLU A 405 -12.06 -17.06 11.03
C GLU A 405 -11.37 -16.01 11.91
N SER A 406 -11.29 -14.76 11.44
CA SER A 406 -10.68 -13.65 12.21
C SER A 406 -11.39 -13.41 13.55
N ALA A 407 -12.73 -13.52 13.54
CA ALA A 407 -13.54 -13.41 14.76
C ALA A 407 -13.21 -14.54 15.74
N PHE A 408 -13.20 -15.79 15.26
CA PHE A 408 -12.89 -16.95 16.08
C PHE A 408 -11.45 -16.92 16.62
N ALA A 409 -10.48 -16.51 15.80
CA ALA A 409 -9.10 -16.34 16.24
C ALA A 409 -8.95 -15.26 17.33
N THR A 410 -9.74 -14.19 17.25
CA THR A 410 -9.80 -13.14 18.28
C THR A 410 -10.42 -13.68 19.58
N ILE A 411 -11.50 -14.45 19.49
CA ILE A 411 -12.13 -15.09 20.65
C ILE A 411 -11.19 -16.08 21.32
N ALA A 412 -10.44 -16.88 20.56
CA ALA A 412 -9.44 -17.79 21.08
C ALA A 412 -8.33 -17.06 21.87
N LEU A 413 -7.96 -15.85 21.44
CA LEU A 413 -6.99 -15.00 22.14
C LEU A 413 -7.51 -14.54 23.51
N ILE A 414 -8.79 -14.18 23.61
CA ILE A 414 -9.43 -13.83 24.88
C ILE A 414 -9.35 -15.01 25.85
N TYR A 415 -9.73 -16.21 25.41
CA TYR A 415 -9.67 -17.40 26.24
C TYR A 415 -8.24 -17.76 26.66
N ARG A 416 -7.27 -17.63 25.75
CA ARG A 416 -5.85 -17.78 26.10
C ARG A 416 -5.46 -16.81 27.24
N ASN A 417 -5.73 -15.52 27.07
CA ASN A 417 -5.35 -14.52 28.05
C ASN A 417 -6.08 -14.74 29.39
N LEU A 418 -7.35 -15.16 29.35
CA LEU A 418 -8.12 -15.47 30.56
C LEU A 418 -7.56 -16.70 31.29
N GLY A 419 -7.12 -17.71 30.55
CA GLY A 419 -6.43 -18.87 31.11
C GLY A 419 -5.10 -18.47 31.74
N ASP A 420 -4.33 -17.60 31.08
CA ASP A 420 -3.05 -17.08 31.60
C ASP A 420 -3.25 -16.31 32.91
N SER A 421 -4.34 -15.54 33.03
CA SER A 421 -4.70 -14.89 34.30
C SER A 421 -4.96 -15.90 35.41
N TYR A 422 -5.65 -17.00 35.12
CA TYR A 422 -5.90 -18.06 36.11
C TYR A 422 -4.63 -18.85 36.46
N VAL A 423 -3.70 -19.06 35.52
CA VAL A 423 -2.36 -19.60 35.80
C VAL A 423 -1.61 -18.70 36.77
N GLY A 424 -1.62 -17.38 36.53
CA GLY A 424 -1.02 -16.38 37.43
C GLY A 424 -1.60 -16.39 38.84
N GLN A 425 -2.89 -16.70 38.97
CA GLN A 425 -3.58 -16.90 40.26
C GLN A 425 -3.34 -18.28 40.90
N GLY A 426 -2.58 -19.18 40.26
CA GLY A 426 -2.40 -20.56 40.73
C GLY A 426 -3.63 -21.46 40.54
N LYS A 427 -4.65 -21.02 39.80
CA LYS A 427 -5.92 -21.74 39.55
C LYS A 427 -5.83 -22.61 38.29
N TYR A 428 -4.86 -23.52 38.26
CA TYR A 428 -4.49 -24.28 37.05
C TYR A 428 -5.62 -25.14 36.46
N LYS A 429 -6.47 -25.76 37.29
CA LYS A 429 -7.64 -26.53 36.80
C LYS A 429 -8.60 -25.65 36.00
N LYS A 430 -8.86 -24.44 36.49
CA LYS A 430 -9.71 -23.47 35.80
C LYS A 430 -9.06 -22.95 34.52
N ALA A 431 -7.74 -22.75 34.54
CA ALA A 431 -7.00 -22.38 33.33
C ALA A 431 -7.17 -23.43 32.22
N VAL A 432 -7.07 -24.74 32.56
CA VAL A 432 -7.31 -25.84 31.62
C VAL A 432 -8.71 -25.75 31.00
N GLU A 433 -9.76 -25.62 31.80
CA GLU A 433 -11.16 -25.49 31.31
C GLU A 433 -11.32 -24.31 30.33
N ILE A 434 -10.66 -23.19 30.64
CA ILE A 434 -10.68 -21.97 29.83
C ILE A 434 -9.92 -22.14 28.52
N TYR A 435 -8.72 -22.75 28.55
CA TYR A 435 -7.96 -23.03 27.33
C TYR A 435 -8.68 -24.03 26.43
N ASP A 436 -9.29 -25.08 26.99
CA ASP A 436 -10.09 -26.05 26.24
C ASP A 436 -11.29 -25.37 25.54
N THR A 437 -11.93 -24.41 26.21
CA THR A 437 -12.97 -23.57 25.59
C THR A 437 -12.41 -22.78 24.41
N GLY A 438 -11.23 -22.18 24.56
CA GLY A 438 -10.54 -21.46 23.48
C GLY A 438 -10.23 -22.34 22.27
N LEU A 439 -9.86 -23.61 22.47
CA LEU A 439 -9.55 -24.55 21.38
C LEU A 439 -10.74 -24.77 20.43
N THR A 440 -11.98 -24.72 20.95
CA THR A 440 -13.20 -24.89 20.15
C THR A 440 -13.37 -23.82 19.06
N TYR A 441 -12.69 -22.67 19.20
CA TYR A 441 -12.68 -21.56 18.23
C TYR A 441 -11.51 -21.65 17.23
N THR A 442 -10.67 -22.68 17.29
CA THR A 442 -9.49 -22.82 16.42
C THR A 442 -9.54 -24.10 15.57
N THR A 443 -10.73 -24.53 15.18
CA THR A 443 -10.95 -25.79 14.47
C THR A 443 -10.57 -25.73 12.99
N ALA A 444 -10.66 -24.56 12.37
CA ALA A 444 -10.31 -24.37 10.96
C ALA A 444 -8.82 -24.66 10.67
N ASP A 445 -8.54 -25.20 9.49
CA ASP A 445 -7.18 -25.55 9.06
C ASP A 445 -6.55 -24.43 8.23
N THR A 446 -6.29 -23.32 8.89
CA THR A 446 -5.77 -22.09 8.29
C THR A 446 -4.55 -21.60 9.07
N PRO A 447 -3.63 -20.82 8.47
CA PRO A 447 -2.44 -20.36 9.17
C PRO A 447 -2.75 -19.63 10.48
N LEU A 448 -3.77 -18.77 10.50
CA LEU A 448 -4.15 -18.03 11.70
C LEU A 448 -4.69 -18.96 12.80
N CYS A 449 -5.62 -19.87 12.48
CA CYS A 449 -6.17 -20.80 13.47
C CYS A 449 -5.13 -21.79 13.98
N LEU A 450 -4.26 -22.31 13.11
CA LEU A 450 -3.18 -23.23 13.49
C LEU A 450 -2.20 -22.59 14.46
N LYS A 451 -1.79 -21.34 14.19
CA LYS A 451 -0.91 -20.59 15.09
C LYS A 451 -1.55 -20.36 16.46
N ARG A 452 -2.86 -20.06 16.52
CA ARG A 452 -3.58 -19.89 17.79
C ARG A 452 -3.73 -21.22 18.53
N ARG A 453 -4.08 -22.28 17.81
CA ARG A 453 -4.25 -23.64 18.36
C ARG A 453 -2.96 -24.19 18.94
N SER A 454 -1.82 -24.03 18.26
CA SER A 454 -0.53 -24.49 18.76
C SER A 454 -0.15 -23.78 20.06
N ILE A 455 -0.38 -22.47 20.16
CA ILE A 455 -0.16 -21.70 21.39
C ILE A 455 -1.05 -22.21 22.52
N LEU A 456 -2.35 -22.43 22.27
CA LEU A 456 -3.27 -22.97 23.28
C LEU A 456 -2.84 -24.35 23.78
N TYR A 457 -2.38 -25.25 22.89
CA TYR A 457 -1.82 -26.53 23.29
C TYR A 457 -0.58 -26.38 24.18
N MET A 458 0.31 -25.44 23.88
CA MET A 458 1.46 -25.17 24.74
C MET A 458 1.04 -24.63 26.11
N GLN A 459 -0.01 -23.79 26.17
CA GLN A 459 -0.53 -23.30 27.46
C GLN A 459 -1.22 -24.40 28.29
N LEU A 460 -1.95 -25.30 27.63
CA LEU A 460 -2.51 -26.49 28.28
C LEU A 460 -1.39 -27.37 28.84
N ALA A 461 -0.32 -27.61 28.07
CA ALA A 461 0.82 -28.38 28.54
C ALA A 461 1.43 -27.78 29.82
N ASN A 462 1.67 -26.46 29.81
CA ASN A 462 2.17 -25.73 30.99
C ASN A 462 1.23 -25.87 32.19
N ALA A 463 -0.08 -25.72 31.99
CA ALA A 463 -1.06 -25.85 33.06
C ALA A 463 -1.12 -27.28 33.64
N TYR A 464 -1.04 -28.30 32.79
CA TYR A 464 -0.98 -29.71 33.22
C TYR A 464 0.32 -30.04 33.97
N GLU A 465 1.46 -29.46 33.56
CA GLU A 465 2.71 -29.58 34.30
C GLU A 465 2.58 -29.01 35.71
N LYS A 466 1.97 -27.82 35.85
CA LYS A 466 1.68 -27.20 37.17
C LYS A 466 0.71 -28.02 38.02
N LEU A 467 -0.10 -28.89 37.40
CA LEU A 467 -0.97 -29.85 38.08
C LEU A 467 -0.29 -31.19 38.39
N ASN A 468 0.99 -31.36 38.07
CA ASN A 468 1.74 -32.62 38.15
C ASN A 468 1.15 -33.76 37.28
N LYS A 469 0.46 -33.38 36.19
CA LYS A 469 -0.15 -34.29 35.22
C LYS A 469 0.76 -34.45 34.00
N LYS A 470 1.82 -35.25 34.16
CA LYS A 470 2.93 -35.33 33.19
C LYS A 470 2.51 -35.90 31.84
N GLU A 471 1.68 -36.95 31.82
CA GLU A 471 1.24 -37.59 30.58
C GLU A 471 0.42 -36.62 29.71
N GLU A 472 -0.52 -35.90 30.31
CA GLU A 472 -1.30 -34.89 29.60
C GLU A 472 -0.41 -33.73 29.12
N ALA A 473 0.56 -33.29 29.92
CA ALA A 473 1.48 -32.23 29.53
C ALA A 473 2.32 -32.62 28.30
N GLU A 474 2.85 -33.85 28.27
CA GLU A 474 3.60 -34.38 27.12
C GLU A 474 2.72 -34.51 25.88
N GLU A 475 1.48 -34.98 26.04
CA GLU A 475 0.53 -35.08 24.93
C GLU A 475 0.25 -33.72 24.27
N TYR A 476 -0.06 -32.71 25.10
CA TYR A 476 -0.35 -31.36 24.61
C TYR A 476 0.89 -30.66 24.04
N THR A 477 2.07 -30.91 24.60
CA THR A 477 3.34 -30.44 24.01
C THR A 477 3.51 -31.00 22.60
N ARG A 478 3.30 -32.31 22.41
CA ARG A 478 3.37 -32.95 21.09
C ARG A 478 2.35 -32.37 20.12
N LYS A 479 1.10 -32.19 20.56
CA LYS A 479 0.03 -31.55 19.74
C LYS A 479 0.42 -30.13 19.33
N GLY A 480 0.96 -29.34 20.24
CA GLY A 480 1.43 -27.98 19.99
C GLY A 480 2.51 -27.93 18.91
N VAL A 481 3.57 -28.72 19.07
CA VAL A 481 4.69 -28.80 18.12
C VAL A 481 4.24 -29.25 16.74
N MET A 482 3.45 -30.33 16.66
CA MET A 482 2.93 -30.83 15.38
C MET A 482 2.04 -29.82 14.66
N THR A 483 1.18 -29.12 15.41
CA THR A 483 0.30 -28.07 14.85
C THR A 483 1.10 -26.87 14.35
N TYR A 484 2.14 -26.47 15.08
CA TYR A 484 3.01 -25.38 14.68
C TYR A 484 3.82 -25.72 13.41
N LYS A 485 4.30 -26.97 13.31
CA LYS A 485 4.96 -27.46 12.09
C LYS A 485 4.04 -27.38 10.87
N HIS A 486 2.78 -27.80 11.02
CA HIS A 486 1.77 -27.68 9.95
C HIS A 486 1.51 -26.22 9.54
N TYR A 487 1.48 -25.30 10.51
CA TYR A 487 1.41 -23.87 10.24
C TYR A 487 2.59 -23.36 9.39
N GLU A 488 3.82 -23.76 9.71
CA GLU A 488 5.01 -23.37 8.92
C GLU A 488 5.00 -23.95 7.51
N GLU A 489 4.55 -25.20 7.35
CA GLU A 489 4.41 -25.86 6.05
C GLU A 489 3.40 -25.16 5.13
N LEU A 490 2.31 -24.61 5.69
CA LEU A 490 1.34 -23.82 4.94
C LEU A 490 1.90 -22.47 4.52
N LEU A 491 2.54 -21.73 5.43
CA LEU A 491 3.15 -20.44 5.09
C LEU A 491 4.23 -20.56 4.00
N ALA A 492 5.02 -21.63 4.03
CA ALA A 492 6.06 -21.87 3.03
C ALA A 492 5.49 -22.11 1.62
N LYS A 493 4.24 -22.59 1.51
CA LYS A 493 3.57 -22.77 0.21
C LYS A 493 3.07 -21.44 -0.34
N ASP A 494 2.50 -20.58 0.50
CA ASP A 494 1.97 -19.26 0.10
C ASP A 494 3.08 -18.31 -0.36
N THR A 495 4.30 -18.42 0.16
CA THR A 495 5.45 -17.60 -0.29
C THR A 495 6.04 -17.99 -1.65
N LYS A 496 5.60 -19.09 -2.27
CA LYS A 496 6.11 -19.61 -3.55
C LYS A 496 5.17 -19.41 -4.73
N THR A 497 4.02 -18.79 -4.50
CA THR A 497 3.01 -18.38 -5.49
C THR A 497 2.94 -16.88 -5.55
#